data_AF-A0A2N4YXW5-F1
#
_entry.id   AF-A0A2N4YXW5-F1
#
_cell.length_a   1.000
_cell.length_b   1.000
_cell.length_c   1.000
_cell.angle_alpha   90.00
_cell.angle_beta   90.00
_cell.angle_gamma   90.00
#
_symmetry.space_group_name_H-M   'P 1'
#
loop_
_entity.id
_entity.type
_entity.pdbx_description
1 polymer ?
#
loop_
_entity_poly.entity_id
_entity_poly.type
_entity_poly.pdbx_seq_one_letter_code
_entity_poly.pdbx_strand_id
1 'polypeptide(L)'
;KKGLLLAVMCGIFSAGRSFAMNAAKPMHDAAAALGVDPLYAALPSYVVIMGGGALVNLGFCFIRLAKVKNLSVKADFSLAKPLIISNLLLSALGGLMWYLQFFFYAWGHASIPAQYDYMSWMLHMSFYVLCGGLVGLVLKEWNNAGRRPVSVLSLGCVVIIIAANIVGLGMAS
;
A
#
# COMPACT_ATOMS: atom_id res chain seq x y z
N LYS A 1 16.68 -17.99 1.48
CA LYS A 1 16.45 -17.98 2.95
C LYS A 1 16.19 -16.57 3.49
N LYS A 2 17.09 -15.59 3.31
CA LYS A 2 16.87 -14.19 3.75
C LYS A 2 15.62 -13.52 3.14
N GLY A 3 15.33 -13.75 1.85
CA GLY A 3 14.15 -13.19 1.18
C GLY A 3 12.81 -13.71 1.69
N LEU A 4 12.73 -15.00 2.06
CA LEU A 4 11.49 -15.57 2.61
C LEU A 4 11.19 -15.01 4.00
N LEU A 5 12.22 -14.89 4.85
CA LEU A 5 12.08 -14.26 6.17
C LEU A 5 11.62 -12.80 6.04
N LEU A 6 12.22 -12.05 5.10
CA LEU A 6 11.81 -10.68 4.83
C LEU A 6 10.34 -10.61 4.38
N ALA A 7 9.91 -11.50 3.47
CA ALA A 7 8.52 -11.54 3.01
C ALA A 7 7.53 -11.82 4.14
N VAL A 8 7.86 -12.75 5.05
CA VAL A 8 7.04 -13.04 6.24
C VAL A 8 6.95 -11.83 7.16
N MET A 9 8.08 -11.18 7.45
CA MET A 9 8.08 -9.97 8.28
C MET A 9 7.28 -8.84 7.62
N CYS A 10 7.43 -8.63 6.30
CA CYS A 10 6.64 -7.65 5.56
C CYS A 10 5.14 -7.90 5.70
N GLY A 11 4.69 -9.16 5.65
CA GLY A 11 3.29 -9.52 5.87
C GLY A 11 2.80 -9.12 7.27
N ILE A 12 3.55 -9.50 8.31
CA ILE A 12 3.22 -9.19 9.72
C ILE A 12 3.16 -7.67 9.94
N PHE A 13 4.16 -6.93 9.45
CA PHE A 13 4.19 -5.48 9.62
C PHE A 13 3.16 -4.74 8.77
N SER A 14 2.74 -5.30 7.62
CA SER A 14 1.71 -4.70 6.77
C SER A 14 0.34 -4.64 7.48
N ALA A 15 0.03 -5.61 8.35
CA ALA A 15 -1.16 -5.58 9.21
C ALA A 15 -1.19 -4.37 10.16
N GLY A 16 -0.04 -3.77 10.47
CA GLY A 16 0.10 -2.56 11.30
C GLY A 16 -0.80 -1.40 10.86
N ARG A 17 -1.04 -1.26 9.55
CA ARG A 17 -1.91 -0.21 9.01
C ARG A 17 -3.38 -0.43 9.38
N SER A 18 -3.84 -1.68 9.38
CA SER A 18 -5.20 -2.03 9.80
C SER A 18 -5.41 -1.72 11.29
N PHE A 19 -4.44 -2.08 12.13
CA PHE A 19 -4.47 -1.73 13.55
C PHE A 19 -4.50 -0.21 13.78
N ALA A 20 -3.71 0.55 13.01
CA ALA A 20 -3.70 2.01 13.10
C ALA A 20 -5.04 2.64 12.69
N MET A 21 -5.69 2.12 11.63
CA MET A 21 -7.02 2.56 11.22
C MET A 21 -8.08 2.28 12.30
N ASN A 22 -8.03 1.10 12.92
CA ASN A 22 -8.96 0.76 14.02
C ASN A 22 -8.72 1.63 15.27
N ALA A 23 -7.45 1.90 15.60
CA ALA A 23 -7.09 2.81 16.70
C ALA A 23 -7.50 4.27 16.43
N ALA A 24 -7.70 4.65 15.17
CA ALA A 24 -8.07 6.00 14.77
C ALA A 24 -9.59 6.27 14.74
N LYS A 25 -10.43 5.28 15.11
CA LYS A 25 -11.89 5.46 15.23
C LYS A 25 -12.32 6.71 16.03
N PRO A 26 -11.68 7.05 17.16
CA PRO A 26 -12.04 8.28 17.89
C PRO A 26 -11.87 9.56 17.06
N MET A 27 -10.94 9.57 16.10
CA MET A 27 -10.78 10.70 15.17
C MET A 27 -11.90 10.76 14.13
N HIS A 28 -12.42 9.59 13.71
CA HIS A 28 -13.56 9.51 12.80
C HIS A 28 -14.83 10.01 13.49
N ASP A 29 -15.06 9.58 14.73
CA ASP A 29 -16.21 9.99 15.54
C ASP A 29 -16.18 11.51 15.81
N ALA A 30 -15.01 12.05 16.14
CA ALA A 30 -14.83 13.49 16.33
C ALA A 30 -15.06 14.29 15.04
N ALA A 31 -14.63 13.78 13.88
CA ALA A 31 -14.88 14.42 12.59
C ALA A 31 -16.39 14.37 12.22
N ALA A 32 -17.05 13.25 12.49
CA ALA A 32 -18.50 13.10 12.28
C ALA A 32 -19.30 14.05 13.19
N ALA A 33 -18.88 14.24 14.45
CA ALA A 33 -19.49 15.19 15.38
C ALA A 33 -19.38 16.65 14.91
N LEU A 34 -18.38 16.97 14.09
CA LEU A 34 -18.21 18.27 13.44
C LEU A 34 -19.04 18.42 12.14
N GLY A 35 -19.84 17.42 11.79
CA GLY A 35 -20.67 17.42 10.58
C GLY A 35 -19.90 17.11 9.29
N VAL A 36 -18.69 16.56 9.39
CA VAL A 36 -17.96 16.08 8.21
C VAL A 36 -18.68 14.88 7.63
N ASP A 37 -18.85 14.87 6.30
CA ASP A 37 -19.44 13.75 5.59
C ASP A 37 -18.74 12.43 5.99
N PRO A 38 -19.49 11.34 6.31
CA PRO A 38 -18.92 10.04 6.67
C PRO A 38 -17.86 9.53 5.69
N LEU A 39 -17.96 9.94 4.42
CA LEU A 39 -17.01 9.66 3.35
C LEU A 39 -15.59 10.22 3.61
N TYR A 40 -15.52 11.37 4.28
CA TYR A 40 -14.28 12.10 4.54
C TYR A 40 -13.84 12.03 6.00
N ALA A 41 -14.66 11.50 6.90
CA ALA A 41 -14.35 11.35 8.31
C ALA A 41 -13.08 10.52 8.58
N ALA A 42 -12.71 9.63 7.65
CA ALA A 42 -11.49 8.84 7.72
C ALA A 42 -10.21 9.61 7.31
N LEU A 43 -10.31 10.66 6.48
CA LEU A 43 -9.16 11.38 5.94
C LEU A 43 -8.20 11.98 7.00
N PRO A 44 -8.69 12.59 8.09
CA PRO A 44 -7.82 13.12 9.14
C PRO A 44 -6.91 12.06 9.76
N SER A 45 -7.44 10.83 9.95
CA SER A 45 -6.64 9.73 10.48
C SER A 45 -5.49 9.33 9.54
N TYR A 46 -5.72 9.39 8.22
CA TYR A 46 -4.67 9.09 7.25
C TYR A 46 -3.53 10.08 7.30
N VAL A 47 -3.77 11.36 7.58
CA VAL A 47 -2.69 12.34 7.74
C VAL A 47 -1.73 11.92 8.85
N VAL A 48 -2.25 11.46 9.99
CA VAL A 48 -1.44 11.04 11.14
C VAL A 48 -0.73 9.71 10.86
N ILE A 49 -1.47 8.72 10.35
CA ILE A 49 -0.91 7.38 10.04
C ILE A 49 0.18 7.50 8.97
N MET A 50 -0.08 8.25 7.90
CA MET A 50 0.87 8.46 6.81
C MET A 50 2.03 9.36 7.20
N GLY A 51 1.77 10.40 8.01
CA GLY A 51 2.79 11.27 8.55
C GLY A 51 3.79 10.50 9.40
N GLY A 52 3.32 9.58 10.25
CA GLY A 52 4.19 8.68 11.01
C GLY A 52 5.09 7.84 10.10
N GLY A 53 4.53 7.23 9.06
CA GLY A 53 5.30 6.47 8.06
C GLY A 53 6.32 7.33 7.31
N ALA A 54 5.94 8.56 6.96
CA ALA A 54 6.83 9.52 6.31
C ALA A 54 8.01 9.92 7.20
N LEU A 55 7.77 10.19 8.49
CA LEU A 55 8.82 10.53 9.46
C LEU A 55 9.84 9.40 9.62
N VAL A 56 9.37 8.16 9.75
CA VAL A 56 10.27 6.99 9.88
C VAL A 56 11.09 6.79 8.60
N ASN A 57 10.47 6.91 7.43
CA ASN A 57 11.16 6.78 6.14
C ASN A 57 12.19 7.90 5.93
N LEU A 58 11.83 9.15 6.22
CA LEU A 58 12.74 10.29 6.14
C LEU A 58 13.91 10.12 7.11
N GLY A 59 13.63 9.72 8.36
CA GLY A 59 14.66 9.43 9.35
C GLY A 59 15.63 8.35 8.86
N PHE A 60 15.12 7.26 8.30
CA PHE A 60 15.95 6.21 7.72
C PHE A 60 16.81 6.73 6.55
N CYS A 61 16.22 7.51 5.64
CA CYS A 61 16.94 8.12 4.52
C CYS A 61 18.08 9.03 5.00
N PHE A 62 17.84 9.90 5.98
CA PHE A 62 18.88 10.78 6.54
C PHE A 62 19.98 10.00 7.25
N ILE A 63 19.63 8.98 8.04
CA ILE A 63 20.61 8.09 8.68
C ILE A 63 21.48 7.39 7.62
N ARG A 64 20.87 6.92 6.53
CA ARG A 64 21.59 6.24 5.45
C ARG A 64 22.51 7.20 4.68
N LEU A 65 22.04 8.42 4.40
CA LEU A 65 22.85 9.51 3.85
C LEU A 65 24.07 9.83 4.73
N ALA A 66 23.91 9.83 6.06
CA ALA A 66 24.99 10.11 6.99
C ALA A 66 25.99 8.94 7.14
N LYS A 67 25.50 7.68 7.10
CA LYS A 67 26.33 6.49 7.38
C LYS A 67 26.98 5.88 6.14
N VAL A 68 26.38 6.02 4.95
CA VAL A 68 26.87 5.40 3.72
C VAL A 68 27.70 6.40 2.93
N LYS A 69 29.03 6.25 2.98
CA LYS A 69 29.99 7.16 2.33
C LYS A 69 29.85 7.29 0.81
N ASN A 70 29.20 6.33 0.16
CA ASN A 70 28.94 6.34 -1.30
C ASN A 70 27.67 7.10 -1.69
N LEU A 71 26.84 7.53 -0.73
CA LEU A 71 25.65 8.35 -1.01
C LEU A 71 26.01 9.82 -0.82
N SER A 72 25.87 10.62 -1.87
CA SER A 72 26.20 12.04 -1.83
C SER A 72 25.14 12.85 -2.55
N VAL A 73 24.47 13.73 -1.80
CA VAL A 73 23.50 14.69 -2.34
C VAL A 73 24.13 15.56 -3.42
N LYS A 74 25.41 15.93 -3.26
CA LYS A 74 26.14 16.71 -4.27
C LYS A 74 26.30 15.97 -5.59
N ALA A 75 26.49 14.64 -5.55
CA ALA A 75 26.57 13.82 -6.75
C ALA A 75 25.20 13.72 -7.44
N ASP A 76 24.12 13.55 -6.67
CA ASP A 76 22.76 13.48 -7.21
C ASP A 76 22.30 14.78 -7.89
N PHE A 77 22.65 15.95 -7.32
CA PHE A 77 22.36 17.26 -7.93
C PHE A 77 23.30 17.64 -9.08
N SER A 78 24.40 16.91 -9.27
CA SER A 78 25.29 17.10 -10.42
C SER A 78 24.76 16.46 -11.72
N LEU A 79 23.69 15.68 -11.62
CA LEU A 79 23.02 15.06 -12.76
C LEU A 79 22.33 16.10 -13.67
N ALA A 80 22.09 15.72 -14.91
CA ALA A 80 21.46 16.59 -15.90
C ALA A 80 20.06 17.06 -15.41
N LYS A 81 19.78 18.36 -15.55
CA LYS A 81 18.50 18.96 -15.12
C LYS A 81 17.25 18.22 -15.64
N PRO A 82 17.18 17.75 -16.91
CA PRO A 82 16.02 16.99 -17.40
C PRO A 82 15.80 15.66 -16.67
N LEU A 83 16.88 14.98 -16.24
CA LEU A 83 16.79 13.74 -15.48
C LEU A 83 16.27 13.98 -14.07
N ILE A 84 16.72 15.06 -13.41
CA ILE A 84 16.21 15.45 -12.08
C ILE A 84 14.71 15.74 -12.14
N ILE A 85 14.26 16.50 -13.15
CA ILE A 85 12.83 16.80 -13.34
C ILE A 85 12.04 15.51 -13.59
N SER A 86 12.52 14.64 -14.48
CA SER A 86 11.84 13.37 -14.78
C SER A 86 11.73 12.48 -13.55
N ASN A 87 12.81 12.35 -12.77
CA ASN A 87 12.81 11.58 -11.52
C ASN A 87 11.86 12.17 -10.48
N LEU A 88 11.80 13.49 -10.37
CA LEU A 88 10.88 14.17 -9.46
C LEU A 88 9.43 13.95 -9.87
N LEU A 89 9.11 14.08 -11.16
CA LEU A 89 7.76 13.86 -11.69
C LEU A 89 7.33 12.40 -11.54
N LEU A 90 8.20 11.44 -11.84
CA LEU A 90 7.91 10.01 -11.65
C LEU A 90 7.72 9.66 -10.17
N SER A 91 8.53 10.24 -9.28
CA SER A 91 8.38 10.04 -7.83
C SER A 91 7.07 10.66 -7.31
N ALA A 92 6.72 11.86 -7.79
CA ALA A 92 5.47 12.53 -7.45
C ALA A 92 4.26 11.75 -7.98
N LEU A 93 4.33 11.22 -9.21
CA LEU A 93 3.30 10.37 -9.79
C LEU A 93 3.10 9.09 -8.98
N GLY A 94 4.20 8.41 -8.60
CA GLY A 94 4.13 7.24 -7.74
C GLY A 94 3.47 7.56 -6.38
N GLY A 95 3.86 8.68 -5.76
CA GLY A 95 3.24 9.15 -4.52
C GLY A 95 1.75 9.49 -4.67
N LEU A 96 1.37 10.13 -5.78
CA LEU A 96 -0.02 10.47 -6.08
C LEU A 96 -0.87 9.22 -6.30
N MET A 97 -0.39 8.26 -7.09
CA MET A 97 -1.07 6.97 -7.32
C MET A 97 -1.27 6.22 -6.00
N TRP A 98 -0.26 6.25 -5.14
CA TRP A 98 -0.30 5.61 -3.84
C TRP A 98 -1.29 6.31 -2.87
N TYR A 99 -1.37 7.64 -2.90
CA TYR A 99 -2.39 8.39 -2.15
C TYR A 99 -3.80 8.08 -2.68
N LEU A 100 -4.00 8.12 -3.99
CA LEU A 100 -5.27 7.83 -4.64
C LEU A 100 -5.77 6.42 -4.29
N GLN A 101 -4.88 5.44 -4.16
CA GLN A 101 -5.23 4.11 -3.68
C GLN A 101 -5.95 4.15 -2.32
N PHE A 102 -5.44 4.90 -1.34
CA PHE A 102 -6.07 5.02 -0.02
C PHE A 102 -7.31 5.91 0.00
N PHE A 103 -7.33 6.92 -0.87
CA PHE A 103 -8.49 7.77 -1.06
C PHE A 103 -9.69 6.95 -1.57
N PHE A 104 -9.51 6.18 -2.65
CA PHE A 104 -10.56 5.30 -3.18
C PHE A 104 -10.89 4.17 -2.22
N TYR A 105 -9.94 3.70 -1.41
CA TYR A 105 -10.23 2.74 -0.34
C TYR A 105 -11.18 3.34 0.71
N ALA A 106 -10.93 4.53 1.24
CA ALA A 106 -11.85 5.18 2.18
C ALA A 106 -13.24 5.40 1.55
N TRP A 107 -13.27 5.81 0.29
CA TRP A 107 -14.50 6.00 -0.46
C TRP A 107 -15.33 4.71 -0.58
N GLY A 108 -14.69 3.61 -0.98
CA GLY A 108 -15.32 2.30 -1.06
C GLY A 108 -15.72 1.76 0.31
N HIS A 109 -14.89 1.98 1.33
CA HIS A 109 -15.14 1.54 2.70
C HIS A 109 -16.37 2.21 3.32
N ALA A 110 -16.54 3.52 3.13
CA ALA A 110 -17.71 4.26 3.60
C ALA A 110 -19.04 3.78 2.96
N SER A 111 -18.96 3.13 1.80
CA SER A 111 -20.12 2.56 1.11
C SER A 111 -20.48 1.15 1.58
N ILE A 112 -19.61 0.49 2.37
CA ILE A 112 -19.82 -0.86 2.90
C ILE A 112 -20.52 -0.75 4.27
N PRO A 113 -21.57 -1.55 4.54
CA PRO A 113 -22.20 -1.57 5.87
C PRO A 113 -21.19 -1.92 6.98
N ALA A 114 -21.31 -1.28 8.14
CA ALA A 114 -20.37 -1.40 9.25
C ALA A 114 -20.12 -2.85 9.74
N GLN A 115 -21.05 -3.77 9.47
CA GLN A 115 -20.90 -5.20 9.78
C GLN A 115 -19.81 -5.92 8.94
N TYR A 116 -19.37 -5.35 7.82
CA TYR A 116 -18.38 -5.92 6.90
C TYR A 116 -17.06 -5.13 6.85
N ASP A 117 -16.80 -4.29 7.87
CA ASP A 117 -15.62 -3.42 8.01
C ASP A 117 -14.29 -4.16 7.79
N TYR A 118 -14.16 -5.35 8.41
CA TYR A 118 -12.98 -6.20 8.33
C TYR A 118 -12.74 -6.78 6.93
N MET A 119 -13.80 -6.97 6.14
CA MET A 119 -13.70 -7.50 4.78
C MET A 119 -13.14 -6.46 3.81
N SER A 120 -13.45 -5.18 4.00
CA SER A 120 -12.94 -4.08 3.16
C SER A 120 -11.41 -4.09 3.09
N TRP A 121 -10.74 -4.20 4.24
CA TRP A 121 -9.29 -4.26 4.31
C TRP A 121 -8.72 -5.51 3.60
N MET A 122 -9.36 -6.66 3.82
CA MET A 122 -8.95 -7.93 3.22
C MET A 122 -9.07 -7.91 1.69
N LEU A 123 -10.19 -7.43 1.17
CA LEU A 123 -10.46 -7.30 -0.26
C LEU A 123 -9.46 -6.33 -0.91
N HIS A 124 -9.19 -5.20 -0.27
CA HIS A 124 -8.23 -4.22 -0.76
C HIS A 124 -6.82 -4.80 -0.89
N MET A 125 -6.30 -5.46 0.16
CA MET A 125 -4.97 -6.08 0.14
C MET A 125 -4.87 -7.22 -0.89
N SER A 126 -5.91 -8.05 -0.98
CA SER A 126 -5.95 -9.19 -1.91
C SER A 126 -6.00 -8.72 -3.37
N PHE A 127 -6.81 -7.70 -3.65
CA PHE A 127 -6.93 -7.10 -4.98
C PHE A 127 -5.63 -6.44 -5.42
N TYR A 128 -4.95 -5.71 -4.51
CA TYR A 128 -3.64 -5.14 -4.77
C TYR A 128 -2.61 -6.21 -5.17
N VAL A 129 -2.54 -7.33 -4.44
CA VAL A 129 -1.63 -8.45 -4.75
C VAL A 129 -1.98 -9.11 -6.09
N LEU A 130 -3.27 -9.31 -6.36
CA LEU A 130 -3.74 -9.90 -7.62
C LEU A 130 -3.36 -9.03 -8.82
N CYS A 131 -3.73 -7.75 -8.79
CA CYS A 131 -3.45 -6.81 -9.88
C CYS A 131 -1.95 -6.60 -10.07
N GLY A 132 -1.18 -6.46 -8.98
CA GLY A 132 0.28 -6.36 -9.04
C GLY A 132 0.93 -7.62 -9.63
N GLY A 133 0.45 -8.80 -9.24
CA GLY A 133 0.90 -10.07 -9.81
C GLY A 133 0.60 -10.19 -11.31
N LEU A 134 -0.63 -9.84 -11.72
CA LEU A 134 -1.03 -9.86 -13.13
C LEU A 134 -0.22 -8.89 -13.98
N VAL A 135 -0.05 -7.65 -13.55
CA VAL A 135 0.77 -6.65 -14.26
C VAL A 135 2.23 -7.11 -14.36
N GLY A 136 2.81 -7.64 -13.29
CA GLY A 136 4.18 -8.16 -13.31
C GLY A 136 4.35 -9.34 -14.28
N LEU A 137 3.33 -10.19 -14.41
CA LEU A 137 3.31 -11.26 -15.42
C LEU A 137 3.19 -10.71 -16.85
N VAL A 138 2.32 -9.72 -17.06
CA VAL A 138 2.13 -9.06 -18.37
C VAL A 138 3.38 -8.33 -18.85
N LEU A 139 4.07 -7.63 -17.94
CA LEU A 139 5.34 -6.94 -18.21
C LEU A 139 6.53 -7.90 -18.37
N LYS A 140 6.30 -9.22 -18.26
CA LYS A 140 7.32 -10.28 -18.41
C LYS A 140 8.51 -10.14 -17.45
N GLU A 141 8.32 -9.49 -16.29
CA GLU A 141 9.38 -9.29 -15.30
C GLU A 141 9.95 -10.61 -14.76
N TRP A 142 9.15 -11.69 -14.87
CA TRP A 142 9.48 -13.01 -14.35
C TRP A 142 10.12 -13.95 -15.38
N ASN A 143 10.39 -13.51 -16.61
CA ASN A 143 10.96 -14.35 -17.66
C ASN A 143 12.30 -14.99 -17.25
N ASN A 144 13.13 -14.28 -16.49
CA ASN A 144 14.44 -14.76 -16.03
C ASN A 144 14.38 -15.52 -14.69
N ALA A 145 13.23 -15.58 -14.02
CA ALA A 145 13.08 -16.21 -12.70
C ALA A 145 12.85 -17.74 -12.77
N GLY A 146 12.61 -18.27 -13.97
CA GLY A 146 12.33 -19.69 -14.21
C GLY A 146 10.85 -20.07 -13.98
N ARG A 147 10.53 -21.35 -14.23
CA ARG A 147 9.13 -21.82 -14.32
C ARG A 147 8.44 -21.98 -12.95
N ARG A 148 9.18 -22.38 -11.92
CA ARG A 148 8.62 -22.65 -10.57
C ARG A 148 8.07 -21.39 -9.88
N PRO A 149 8.78 -20.25 -9.81
CA PRO A 149 8.25 -19.04 -9.17
C PRO A 149 7.00 -18.50 -9.86
N VAL A 150 6.98 -18.53 -11.20
CA VAL A 150 5.80 -18.13 -12.00
C VAL A 150 4.60 -19.01 -11.69
N SER A 151 4.77 -20.34 -11.63
CA SER A 151 3.67 -21.24 -11.26
C SER A 151 3.14 -21.00 -9.85
N VAL A 152 4.01 -20.73 -8.87
CA VAL A 152 3.58 -20.42 -7.49
C VAL A 152 2.82 -19.09 -7.43
N LEU A 153 3.28 -18.07 -8.15
CA LEU A 153 2.60 -16.78 -8.26
C LEU A 153 1.21 -16.94 -8.89
N SER A 154 1.13 -17.65 -10.03
CA SER A 154 -0.15 -17.91 -10.71
C SER A 154 -1.12 -18.71 -9.85
N LEU A 155 -0.63 -19.73 -9.11
CA LEU A 155 -1.46 -20.49 -8.17
C LEU A 155 -2.00 -19.58 -7.06
N GLY A 156 -1.17 -18.68 -6.53
CA GLY A 156 -1.58 -17.68 -5.54
C GLY A 156 -2.68 -16.75 -6.07
N CYS A 157 -2.56 -16.27 -7.30
CA CYS A 157 -3.61 -15.47 -7.95
C CYS A 157 -4.93 -16.23 -8.06
N VAL A 158 -4.90 -17.51 -8.44
CA VAL A 158 -6.10 -18.36 -8.51
C VAL A 158 -6.74 -18.53 -7.13
N VAL A 159 -5.94 -18.78 -6.09
CA VAL A 159 -6.44 -18.89 -4.71
C VAL A 159 -7.12 -17.59 -4.26
N ILE A 160 -6.54 -16.43 -4.57
CA ILE A 160 -7.14 -15.12 -4.26
C ILE A 160 -8.49 -14.95 -4.96
N ILE A 161 -8.59 -15.31 -6.25
CA ILE A 161 -9.84 -15.22 -7.02
C ILE A 161 -10.92 -16.12 -6.39
N ILE A 162 -10.57 -17.37 -6.05
CA ILE A 162 -11.51 -18.31 -5.41
C ILE A 162 -11.97 -17.76 -4.06
N ALA A 163 -11.05 -17.28 -3.22
CA ALA A 163 -11.37 -16.70 -1.92
C ALA A 163 -12.30 -15.49 -2.04
N ALA A 164 -12.06 -14.60 -3.01
CA ALA A 164 -12.92 -13.43 -3.25
C ALA A 164 -14.35 -13.84 -3.66
N ASN A 165 -14.50 -14.87 -4.50
CA ASN A 165 -15.82 -15.39 -4.88
C ASN A 165 -16.57 -16.01 -3.70
N ILE A 166 -15.88 -16.76 -2.83
CA ILE A 166 -16.47 -17.36 -1.62
C ILE A 166 -17.00 -16.26 -0.69
N VAL A 167 -16.19 -15.22 -0.45
CA VAL A 167 -16.61 -14.07 0.38
C VAL A 167 -17.79 -13.35 -0.25
N GLY A 168 -17.76 -13.12 -1.57
CA GLY A 168 -18.87 -12.50 -2.29
C GLY A 168 -20.17 -13.30 -2.19
N LEU A 169 -20.11 -14.63 -2.30
CA LEU A 169 -21.27 -15.50 -2.11
C LEU A 169 -21.81 -15.44 -0.67
N GLY A 170 -20.93 -15.39 0.34
CA GLY A 170 -21.32 -15.23 1.74
C GLY A 170 -21.93 -13.86 2.08
N MET A 171 -21.70 -12.83 1.26
CA MET A 171 -22.35 -11.53 1.40
C MET A 171 -23.74 -11.46 0.76
N ALA A 172 -24.01 -12.34 -0.21
CA ALA A 172 -25.29 -12.41 -0.93
C ALA A 172 -26.35 -13.27 -0.20
N SER A 173 -25.93 -14.08 0.76
CA SER A 173 -26.77 -14.91 1.64
C SER A 173 -27.11 -14.20 2.95
#